data_AF-F3C9P4-F1
#
_entry.id   AF-F3C9P4-F1
#
_cell.length_a   1.000
_cell.length_b   1.000
_cell.length_c   1.000
_cell.angle_alpha   90.00
_cell.angle_beta   90.00
_cell.angle_gamma   90.00
#
_symmetry.space_group_name_H-M   'P 1'
#
loop_
_entity.id
_entity.type
_entity.pdbx_description
1 polymer ?
#
loop_
_entity_poly.entity_id
_entity_poly.type
_entity_poly.pdbx_seq_one_letter_code
_entity_poly.pdbx_strand_id
1 'polypeptide(L)' 'AAPHTSEGLSVSSGWPLLKVLAGLTELELDGRISCEAGRWFARAP' A
#
# COMPACT_ATOMS: atom_id res chain seq x y z
N ALA A 1 -12.56 -2.09 -0.79
CA ALA A 1 -11.48 -3.09 -0.74
C ALA A 1 -11.14 -3.36 0.73
N ALA A 2 -10.92 -4.61 1.13
CA ALA A 2 -10.41 -4.88 2.48
C ALA A 2 -8.99 -4.28 2.60
N PRO A 3 -8.58 -3.77 3.77
CA PRO A 3 -7.23 -3.23 3.94
C PRO A 3 -6.16 -4.33 3.79
N HIS A 4 -5.11 -4.05 3.02
CA HIS A 4 -3.97 -4.95 2.86
C HIS A 4 -2.77 -4.48 3.71
N THR A 5 -1.97 -5.42 4.21
CA THR A 5 -0.65 -5.11 4.80
C THR A 5 0.40 -5.03 3.70
N SER A 6 1.50 -4.30 3.95
CA SER A 6 2.62 -4.20 3.01
C SER A 6 3.20 -5.57 2.66
N GLU A 7 3.27 -6.48 3.63
CA GLU A 7 3.73 -7.86 3.44
C GLU A 7 2.77 -8.66 2.55
N GLY A 8 1.46 -8.54 2.77
CA GLY A 8 0.46 -9.20 1.92
C GLY A 8 0.48 -8.68 0.48
N LEU A 9 0.74 -7.39 0.29
CA LEU A 9 0.91 -6.78 -1.04
C LEU A 9 2.20 -7.25 -1.72
N SER A 10 3.30 -7.40 -0.97
CA SER A 10 4.56 -7.97 -1.47
C SER A 10 4.37 -9.39 -2.00
N VAL A 11 3.70 -10.25 -1.23
CA VAL A 11 3.38 -11.61 -1.66
C VAL A 11 2.45 -11.63 -2.87
N SER A 12 1.36 -10.84 -2.84
CA SER A 12 0.36 -10.84 -3.92
C SER A 12 0.89 -10.26 -5.23
N SER A 13 1.80 -9.29 -5.15
CA SER A 13 2.38 -8.62 -6.33
C SER A 13 3.66 -9.31 -6.83
N GLY A 14 4.22 -10.24 -6.04
CA GLY A 14 5.53 -10.85 -6.32
C GLY A 14 6.69 -9.86 -6.26
N TRP A 15 6.49 -8.71 -5.63
CA TRP A 15 7.49 -7.64 -5.56
C TRP A 15 8.23 -7.67 -4.23
N PRO A 16 9.52 -7.33 -4.20
CA PRO A 16 10.24 -7.22 -2.94
C PRO A 16 9.60 -6.15 -2.05
N LEU A 17 9.55 -6.39 -0.74
CA LEU A 17 8.88 -5.54 0.24
C LEU A 17 9.32 -4.07 0.14
N LEU A 18 10.61 -3.81 -0.06
CA LEU A 18 11.16 -2.47 -0.25
C LEU A 18 10.56 -1.75 -1.47
N LYS A 19 10.33 -2.47 -2.58
CA LYS A 19 9.72 -1.91 -3.79
C LYS A 19 8.24 -1.60 -3.58
N VAL A 20 7.54 -2.46 -2.85
CA VAL A 20 6.14 -2.24 -2.49
C VAL A 20 6.01 -1.02 -1.57
N LEU A 21 6.86 -0.92 -0.55
CA LEU A 21 6.87 0.24 0.35
C LEU A 21 7.15 1.55 -0.41
N ALA A 22 8.12 1.56 -1.32
CA ALA A 22 8.40 2.74 -2.15
C ALA A 22 7.16 3.17 -2.96
N GLY A 23 6.50 2.24 -3.65
CA GLY A 23 5.30 2.56 -4.43
C GLY A 23 4.11 2.99 -3.57
N LEU A 24 3.95 2.42 -2.37
CA LEU A 24 2.89 2.83 -1.44
C LEU A 24 3.15 4.23 -0.88
N THR A 25 4.40 4.57 -0.58
CA THR A 25 4.77 5.94 -0.19
C THR A 25 4.46 6.95 -1.29
N GLU A 26 4.76 6.63 -2.55
CA GLU A 26 4.42 7.52 -3.69
C GLU A 26 2.90 7.71 -3.81
N LEU A 27 2.12 6.64 -3.69
CA LEU A 27 0.66 6.70 -3.74
C LEU A 27 0.05 7.44 -2.54
N GLU A 28 0.68 7.37 -1.37
CA GLU A 28 0.26 8.12 -0.18
C GLU A 28 0.51 9.62 -0.34
N LEU A 29 1.68 9.99 -0.87
CA LEU A 29 2.03 11.37 -1.20
C LEU A 29 1.10 11.96 -2.27
N ASP A 30 0.70 11.16 -3.25
CA ASP A 30 -0.31 11.53 -4.27
C ASP A 30 -1.74 11.58 -3.70
N GLY A 31 -1.92 11.20 -2.43
CA GLY A 31 -3.20 11.21 -1.75
C GLY A 31 -4.16 10.11 -2.20
N ARG A 32 -3.70 9.13 -2.97
CA ARG A 32 -4.53 8.03 -3.50
C ARG A 32 -4.76 6.92 -2.49
N ILE A 33 -3.85 6.76 -1.54
CA ILE A 33 -3.98 5.80 -0.44
C ILE A 33 -3.66 6.47 0.91
N SER A 34 -3.94 5.77 2.00
CA SER A 34 -3.56 6.17 3.36
C SER A 34 -3.22 4.96 4.20
N CYS A 35 -2.19 5.07 5.05
CA CYS A 35 -1.81 4.03 6.00
C CYS A 35 -2.43 4.29 7.38
N GLU A 36 -3.45 3.51 7.75
CA GLU A 36 -4.12 3.61 9.05
C GLU A 36 -3.91 2.32 9.84
N ALA A 37 -3.40 2.41 11.07
CA ALA A 37 -3.12 1.25 11.95
C ALA A 37 -2.29 0.13 11.27
N GLY A 38 -1.31 0.51 10.44
CA GLY A 38 -0.44 -0.44 9.71
C GLY A 38 -1.12 -1.13 8.52
N ARG A 39 -2.23 -0.57 8.03
CA ARG A 39 -3.03 -1.10 6.94
C ARG A 39 -3.25 -0.05 5.87
N TRP A 40 -3.21 -0.47 4.60
CA TRP A 40 -3.40 0.43 3.46
C TRP A 40 -4.85 0.50 3.03
N PHE A 41 -5.36 1.72 2.90
CA PHE A 41 -6.69 2.03 2.42
C PHE A 41 -6.60 2.82 1.13
N ALA A 42 -7.31 2.38 0.08
CA ALA A 42 -7.46 3.18 -1.12
C ALA A 42 -8.50 4.27 -0.89
N ARG A 43 -8.18 5.51 -1.25
CA ARG A 43 -9.18 6.56 -1.39
C ARG A 43 -9.85 6.41 -2.75
N ALA A 44 -11.17 6.22 -2.73
CA ALA A 44 -11.98 6.36 -3.94
C ALA A 44 -12.10 7.86 -4.31
N PRO A 45 -12.28 8.19 -5.60
CA PRO A 45 -12.59 9.56 -6.01
C PRO A 45 -13.93 10.05 -5.42
#